data_AF-A0A150XFL7-F1
#
_entry.id   AF-A0A150XFL7-F1
#
_cell.length_a   1.000
_cell.length_b   1.000
_cell.length_c   1.000
_cell.angle_alpha   90.00
_cell.angle_beta   90.00
_cell.angle_gamma   90.00
#
_symmetry.space_group_name_H-M   'P 1'
#
loop_
_entity.id
_entity.type
_entity.pdbx_description
1 polymer ?
#
loop_
_entity_poly.entity_id
_entity_poly.type
_entity_poly.pdbx_seq_one_letter_code
_entity_poly.pdbx_strand_id
1 'polypeptide(L)'
;MKKTPDQKEDHLAPTQIPSANDSKKVEKAGLTDHELRNRLDMINKYSRTPEESFGIQKIEKEYIEELRKREEVREKASLNYSMGVQAGLQQAPYEQIKLGYESQDQELRDDIIEKAKAHYNANNSLSKDFKESKQPEPSLFKHNFDKARCNSKENRD
;
A
#
# COMPACT_ATOMS: atom_id res chain seq x y z
N MET A 1 44.72 -7.85 -31.12
CA MET A 1 43.35 -8.40 -31.26
C MET A 1 43.00 -9.12 -29.97
N LYS A 2 41.87 -8.73 -29.33
CA LYS A 2 40.86 -9.50 -28.56
C LYS A 2 41.36 -10.64 -27.63
N LYS A 3 40.94 -10.80 -26.37
CA LYS A 3 39.60 -10.65 -25.77
C LYS A 3 39.73 -10.42 -24.25
N THR A 4 38.96 -9.48 -23.71
CA THR A 4 38.55 -9.41 -22.31
C THR A 4 37.62 -10.60 -21.98
N PRO A 5 37.73 -11.22 -20.80
CA PRO A 5 36.77 -12.24 -20.39
C PRO A 5 35.45 -11.59 -19.94
N ASP A 6 34.35 -12.09 -20.52
CA ASP A 6 32.97 -11.75 -20.16
C ASP A 6 32.73 -11.94 -18.66
N GLN A 7 32.38 -10.85 -17.97
CA GLN A 7 31.68 -10.92 -16.70
C GLN A 7 30.24 -11.36 -17.02
N LYS A 8 29.98 -12.67 -16.89
CA LYS A 8 28.60 -13.16 -16.82
C LYS A 8 28.07 -12.78 -15.44
N GLU A 9 27.23 -11.76 -15.40
CA GLU A 9 26.43 -11.45 -14.22
C GLU A 9 25.51 -12.64 -13.95
N ASP A 10 25.73 -13.29 -12.81
CA ASP A 10 24.96 -14.44 -12.35
C ASP A 10 23.62 -13.91 -11.80
N HIS A 11 22.64 -13.68 -12.67
CA HIS A 11 21.31 -13.16 -12.31
C HIS A 11 20.45 -14.17 -11.51
N LEU A 12 21.04 -15.27 -11.05
CA LEU A 12 20.40 -16.35 -10.30
C LEU A 12 20.65 -16.26 -8.79
N ALA A 13 21.34 -15.23 -8.30
CA ALA A 13 21.43 -14.98 -6.87
C ALA A 13 20.00 -14.75 -6.33
N PRO A 14 19.53 -15.56 -5.35
CA PRO A 14 18.22 -15.35 -4.75
C PRO A 14 18.16 -13.94 -4.18
N THR A 15 17.25 -13.12 -4.70
CA THR A 15 16.95 -11.80 -4.12
C THR A 15 16.60 -12.04 -2.66
N GLN A 16 17.38 -11.46 -1.75
CA GLN A 16 17.13 -11.60 -0.32
C GLN A 16 15.70 -11.14 -0.02
N ILE A 17 14.87 -12.08 0.46
CA ILE A 17 13.51 -11.78 0.87
C ILE A 17 13.63 -10.86 2.09
N PRO A 18 13.06 -9.64 2.07
CA PRO A 18 13.12 -8.76 3.23
C PRO A 18 12.52 -9.45 4.46
N SER A 19 13.30 -9.46 5.54
CA SER A 19 12.96 -10.10 6.82
C SER A 19 11.73 -9.44 7.44
N ALA A 20 10.80 -10.25 7.95
CA ALA A 20 9.46 -9.86 8.42
C ALA A 20 9.42 -8.97 9.67
N ASN A 21 10.56 -8.43 10.13
CA ASN A 21 10.66 -7.55 11.30
C ASN A 21 11.11 -6.12 10.99
N ASP A 22 11.09 -5.73 9.71
CA ASP A 22 11.17 -4.33 9.33
C ASP A 22 9.82 -3.66 9.64
N SER A 23 9.60 -3.29 10.90
CA SER A 23 8.70 -2.19 11.25
C SER A 23 9.33 -0.88 10.74
N LYS A 24 9.46 -0.77 9.41
CA LYS A 24 9.75 0.48 8.73
C LYS A 24 8.59 1.38 9.08
N LYS A 25 8.84 2.29 10.02
CA LYS A 25 8.10 3.53 10.19
C LYS A 25 7.77 4.01 8.78
N VAL A 26 6.50 3.91 8.40
CA VAL A 26 6.08 4.24 7.04
C VAL A 26 6.55 5.66 6.79
N GLU A 27 7.40 5.85 5.77
CA GLU A 27 7.84 7.19 5.39
C GLU A 27 6.59 8.04 5.18
N LYS A 28 6.53 9.21 5.86
CA LYS A 28 5.43 10.16 5.71
C LYS A 28 5.22 10.39 4.21
N ALA A 29 4.02 10.11 3.73
CA ALA A 29 3.81 9.96 2.30
C ALA A 29 3.81 11.32 1.60
N GLY A 30 3.66 12.42 2.35
CA GLY A 30 3.69 13.78 1.81
C GLY A 30 2.59 14.04 0.77
N LEU A 31 1.55 13.20 0.76
CA LEU A 31 0.50 13.19 -0.25
C LEU A 31 -0.37 14.44 -0.11
N THR A 32 -0.72 15.06 -1.23
CA THR A 32 -1.83 16.03 -1.30
C THR A 32 -3.18 15.33 -1.10
N ASP A 33 -4.25 16.08 -0.74
CA ASP A 33 -5.62 15.53 -0.63
C ASP A 33 -6.04 14.81 -1.93
N HIS A 34 -5.77 15.43 -3.08
CA HIS A 34 -6.09 14.83 -4.38
C HIS A 34 -5.34 13.51 -4.61
N GLU A 35 -4.04 13.47 -4.32
CA GLU A 35 -3.24 12.24 -4.47
C GLU A 35 -3.68 11.14 -3.51
N LEU A 36 -4.07 11.49 -2.28
CA LEU A 36 -4.61 10.52 -1.32
C LEU A 36 -5.90 9.90 -1.87
N ARG A 37 -6.84 10.71 -2.35
CA ARG A 37 -8.10 10.20 -2.92
C ARG A 37 -7.86 9.31 -4.12
N ASN A 38 -6.99 9.72 -5.04
CA ASN A 38 -6.60 8.88 -6.17
C ASN A 38 -6.01 7.55 -5.72
N ARG A 39 -5.23 7.55 -4.63
CA ARG A 39 -4.64 6.33 -4.09
C ARG A 39 -5.67 5.42 -3.43
N LEU A 40 -6.64 5.98 -2.71
CA LEU A 40 -7.76 5.22 -2.15
C LEU A 40 -8.63 4.62 -3.25
N ASP A 41 -8.95 5.39 -4.31
CA ASP A 41 -9.69 4.91 -5.48
C ASP A 41 -8.96 3.76 -6.17
N MET A 42 -7.64 3.86 -6.33
CA MET A 42 -6.84 2.78 -6.89
C MET A 42 -6.87 1.52 -6.01
N ILE A 43 -6.71 1.66 -4.69
CA ILE A 43 -6.81 0.51 -3.77
C ILE A 43 -8.20 -0.14 -3.86
N ASN A 44 -9.26 0.68 -3.90
CA ASN A 44 -10.63 0.23 -4.05
C ASN A 44 -10.85 -0.52 -5.38
N LYS A 45 -10.36 0.03 -6.50
CA LYS A 45 -10.45 -0.57 -7.83
C LYS A 45 -9.75 -1.93 -7.94
N TYR A 46 -8.65 -2.12 -7.21
CA TYR A 46 -7.93 -3.40 -7.15
C TYR A 46 -8.38 -4.33 -6.01
N SER A 47 -9.47 -3.98 -5.33
CA SER A 47 -10.09 -4.87 -4.34
C SER A 47 -10.75 -6.04 -5.06
N ARG A 48 -10.54 -7.25 -4.54
CA ARG A 48 -11.03 -8.49 -5.17
C ARG A 48 -12.40 -8.88 -4.66
N THR A 49 -12.74 -8.48 -3.43
CA THR A 49 -14.02 -8.79 -2.80
C THR A 49 -14.83 -7.52 -2.53
N PRO A 50 -16.18 -7.63 -2.48
CA PRO A 50 -17.03 -6.53 -2.06
C PRO A 50 -16.69 -6.03 -0.64
N GLU A 51 -16.33 -6.93 0.27
CA GLU A 51 -15.96 -6.60 1.66
C GLU A 51 -14.72 -5.72 1.72
N GLU A 52 -13.70 -6.03 0.91
CA GLU A 52 -12.50 -5.20 0.77
C GLU A 52 -12.84 -3.80 0.27
N SER A 53 -13.66 -3.72 -0.79
CA SER A 53 -14.10 -2.46 -1.38
C SER A 53 -14.90 -1.62 -0.38
N PHE A 54 -15.84 -2.22 0.35
CA PHE A 54 -16.62 -1.53 1.38
C PHE A 54 -15.76 -1.03 2.53
N GLY A 55 -14.73 -1.79 2.93
CA GLY A 55 -13.80 -1.36 3.96
C GLY A 55 -13.01 -0.12 3.54
N ILE A 56 -12.51 -0.08 2.29
CA ILE A 56 -11.82 1.10 1.75
C ILE A 56 -12.77 2.31 1.63
N GLN A 57 -13.99 2.11 1.13
CA GLN A 57 -14.99 3.17 1.07
C GLN A 57 -15.36 3.72 2.46
N LYS A 58 -15.39 2.86 3.47
CA LYS A 58 -15.61 3.30 4.86
C LYS A 58 -14.48 4.20 5.34
N ILE A 59 -13.23 3.81 5.09
CA ILE A 59 -12.04 4.61 5.43
C ILE A 59 -12.08 5.96 4.71
N GLU A 60 -12.47 5.99 3.44
CA GLU A 60 -12.63 7.24 2.68
C GLU A 60 -13.71 8.16 3.28
N LYS A 61 -14.86 7.59 3.69
CA LYS A 61 -15.91 8.36 4.37
C LYS A 61 -15.43 8.93 5.70
N GLU A 62 -14.74 8.13 6.51
CA GLU A 62 -14.16 8.59 7.77
C GLU A 62 -13.20 9.78 7.54
N TYR A 63 -12.36 9.71 6.50
CA TYR A 63 -11.48 10.81 6.11
C TYR A 63 -12.25 12.11 5.77
N ILE A 64 -13.29 12.02 4.93
CA ILE A 64 -14.09 13.17 4.53
C ILE A 64 -14.83 13.79 5.73
N GLU A 65 -15.37 12.96 6.63
CA GLU A 65 -16.03 13.45 7.85
C GLU A 65 -15.04 14.16 8.79
N GLU A 66 -13.83 13.62 8.95
CA GLU A 66 -12.80 14.27 9.75
C GLU A 66 -12.33 15.60 9.15
N LEU A 67 -12.17 15.68 7.82
CA LEU A 67 -11.88 16.94 7.14
C LEU A 67 -12.96 17.98 7.43
N ARG A 68 -14.24 17.60 7.31
CA ARG A 68 -15.35 18.52 7.56
C ARG A 68 -15.35 19.04 9.00
N LYS A 69 -15.12 18.16 9.98
CA LYS A 69 -15.02 18.55 11.41
C LYS A 69 -13.89 19.55 11.63
N ARG A 70 -12.74 19.34 10.99
CA ARG A 70 -11.59 20.26 11.08
C ARG A 70 -11.89 21.60 10.44
N GLU A 71 -12.58 21.61 9.30
CA GLU A 71 -12.99 22.83 8.62
C GLU A 71 -13.95 23.68 9.49
N GLU A 72 -14.95 23.04 10.11
CA GLU A 72 -15.85 23.72 11.06
C GLU A 72 -15.08 24.36 12.25
N VAL A 73 -14.00 23.73 12.72
CA VAL A 73 -13.13 24.29 13.77
C VAL A 73 -12.32 25.48 13.24
N ARG A 74 -11.81 25.39 12.00
CA ARG A 74 -11.03 26.47 11.36
C ARG A 74 -11.88 27.71 11.11
N GLU A 75 -13.10 27.54 10.65
CA GLU A 75 -14.02 28.65 10.44
C GLU A 75 -14.26 29.43 11.74
N LYS A 76 -14.52 28.71 12.84
CA LYS A 76 -14.66 29.31 14.18
C LYS A 76 -13.39 30.00 14.64
N ALA A 77 -12.23 29.38 14.44
CA ALA A 77 -10.95 29.97 14.80
C ALA A 77 -10.64 31.24 13.98
N SER A 78 -10.95 31.23 12.69
CA SER A 78 -10.77 32.38 11.79
C SER A 78 -11.70 33.53 12.16
N LEU A 79 -12.94 33.23 12.55
CA LEU A 79 -13.88 34.23 13.07
C LEU A 79 -13.37 34.84 14.39
N ASN A 80 -12.90 34.01 15.33
CA ASN A 80 -12.35 34.49 16.59
C ASN A 80 -11.10 35.35 16.38
N TYR A 81 -10.23 34.95 15.44
CA TYR A 81 -9.06 35.73 15.06
C TYR A 81 -9.46 37.12 14.54
N SER A 82 -10.41 37.19 13.60
CA SER A 82 -10.85 38.48 13.03
C SER A 82 -11.50 39.39 14.08
N MET A 83 -12.33 38.83 14.97
CA MET A 83 -12.90 39.55 16.10
C MET A 83 -11.82 40.06 17.07
N GLY A 84 -10.80 39.23 17.34
CA GLY A 84 -9.68 39.62 18.19
C GLY A 84 -8.85 40.76 17.59
N VAL A 85 -8.60 40.73 16.29
CA VAL A 85 -7.94 41.83 15.56
C VAL A 85 -8.76 43.13 15.65
N GLN A 86 -10.08 43.05 15.46
CA GLN A 86 -10.96 44.21 15.59
C GLN A 86 -10.98 44.78 17.02
N ALA A 87 -10.89 43.91 18.03
CA ALA A 87 -10.80 44.31 19.43
C ALA A 87 -9.40 44.83 19.85
N GLY A 88 -8.43 44.88 18.93
CA GLY A 88 -7.06 45.33 19.21
C GLY A 88 -6.24 44.35 20.05
N LEU A 89 -6.67 43.08 20.14
CA LEU A 89 -5.93 42.04 20.85
C LEU A 89 -4.70 41.63 20.03
N GLN A 90 -3.55 41.47 20.70
CA GLN A 90 -2.37 40.90 20.07
C GLN A 90 -2.64 39.43 19.73
N GLN A 91 -2.51 39.09 18.45
CA GLN A 91 -2.68 37.73 17.94
C GLN A 91 -1.35 37.23 17.36
N ALA A 92 -1.15 35.92 17.38
CA ALA A 92 -0.07 35.29 16.63
C ALA A 92 -0.27 35.56 15.12
N PRO A 93 0.81 35.58 14.31
CA PRO A 93 0.68 35.73 12.86
C PRO A 93 -0.24 34.65 12.26
N TYR A 94 -1.23 35.06 11.48
CA TYR A 94 -2.21 34.14 10.86
C TYR A 94 -1.54 33.02 10.04
N GLU A 95 -0.38 33.31 9.43
CA GLU A 95 0.41 32.32 8.69
C GLU A 95 0.89 31.14 9.55
N GLN A 96 1.24 31.39 10.82
CA GLN A 96 1.64 30.32 11.74
C GLN A 96 0.46 29.40 12.08
N ILE A 97 -0.75 29.98 12.21
CA ILE A 97 -1.97 29.22 12.45
C ILE A 97 -2.26 28.32 11.24
N LYS A 98 -2.13 28.86 10.02
CA LYS A 98 -2.32 28.12 8.77
C LYS A 98 -1.33 26.97 8.61
N LEU A 99 -0.05 27.19 8.94
CA LEU A 99 0.98 26.15 8.90
C LEU A 99 0.68 25.01 9.88
N GLY A 100 0.17 25.34 11.07
CA GLY A 100 -0.29 24.35 12.04
C GLY A 100 -1.41 23.46 11.49
N TYR A 101 -2.38 24.05 10.79
CA TYR A 101 -3.46 23.29 10.14
C TYR A 101 -2.95 22.39 9.02
N GLU A 102 -2.04 22.85 8.18
CA GLU A 102 -1.45 22.03 7.11
C GLU A 102 -0.70 20.81 7.68
N SER A 103 0.06 21.00 8.77
CA SER A 103 0.76 19.90 9.46
C SER A 103 -0.23 18.85 9.97
N GLN A 104 -1.32 19.29 10.60
CA GLN A 104 -2.37 18.39 11.09
C GLN A 104 -3.04 17.62 9.94
N ASP A 105 -3.28 18.28 8.80
CA ASP A 105 -3.87 17.64 7.64
C ASP A 105 -2.93 16.66 6.97
N GLN A 106 -1.62 16.92 7.01
CA GLN A 106 -0.65 15.95 6.53
C GLN A 106 -0.64 14.69 7.40
N GLU A 107 -0.68 14.85 8.72
CA GLU A 107 -0.78 13.72 9.65
C GLU A 107 -2.04 12.89 9.41
N LEU A 108 -3.18 13.54 9.19
CA LEU A 108 -4.42 12.85 8.84
C LEU A 108 -4.29 12.05 7.55
N ARG A 109 -3.69 12.66 6.51
CA ARG A 109 -3.51 11.99 5.22
C ARG A 109 -2.59 10.77 5.34
N ASP A 110 -1.52 10.90 6.12
CA ASP A 110 -0.59 9.81 6.41
C ASP A 110 -1.28 8.66 7.18
N ASP A 111 -2.08 8.98 8.19
CA ASP A 111 -2.84 7.98 8.97
C ASP A 111 -3.86 7.23 8.10
N ILE A 112 -4.58 7.94 7.23
CA ILE A 112 -5.60 7.34 6.35
C ILE A 112 -4.97 6.42 5.33
N ILE A 113 -3.84 6.81 4.71
CA ILE A 113 -3.18 5.92 3.76
C ILE A 113 -2.60 4.68 4.44
N GLU A 114 -2.13 4.81 5.68
CA GLU A 114 -1.66 3.67 6.47
C GLU A 114 -2.82 2.72 6.78
N LYS A 115 -3.96 3.24 7.25
CA LYS A 115 -5.18 2.44 7.50
C LYS A 115 -5.63 1.71 6.23
N ALA A 116 -5.67 2.39 5.09
CA ALA A 116 -6.09 1.80 3.83
C ALA A 116 -5.12 0.70 3.35
N LYS A 117 -3.80 0.94 3.44
CA LYS A 117 -2.78 -0.07 3.11
C LYS A 117 -2.86 -1.28 4.04
N ALA A 118 -3.02 -1.05 5.34
CA ALA A 118 -3.13 -2.13 6.32
C ALA A 118 -4.37 -3.00 6.06
N HIS A 119 -5.51 -2.36 5.77
CA HIS A 119 -6.75 -3.05 5.42
C HIS A 119 -6.59 -3.89 4.14
N TYR A 120 -5.99 -3.32 3.10
CA TYR A 120 -5.72 -4.04 1.86
C TYR A 120 -4.78 -5.23 2.08
N ASN A 121 -3.68 -5.05 2.81
CA ASN A 121 -2.68 -6.11 3.04
C ASN A 121 -3.22 -7.26 3.90
N ALA A 122 -4.09 -6.97 4.88
CA ALA A 122 -4.69 -7.99 5.74
C ALA A 122 -5.64 -8.92 4.96
N ASN A 123 -6.34 -8.37 3.96
CA ASN A 123 -7.33 -9.10 3.19
C ASN A 123 -6.74 -9.73 1.92
N ASN A 124 -5.78 -9.06 1.27
CA ASN A 124 -5.21 -9.47 -0.01
C ASN A 124 -3.85 -10.19 0.09
N SER A 125 -3.63 -10.97 1.16
CA SER A 125 -2.41 -11.77 1.27
C SER A 125 -2.43 -12.89 0.22
N LEU A 126 -1.56 -12.79 -0.79
CA LEU A 126 -1.26 -13.88 -1.74
C LEU A 126 -0.97 -15.23 -1.03
N SER A 127 -0.58 -15.21 0.26
CA SER A 127 -0.38 -16.45 1.04
C SER A 127 -1.68 -17.17 1.43
N LYS A 128 -2.84 -16.48 1.45
CA LYS A 128 -4.14 -17.14 1.63
C LYS A 128 -4.49 -17.97 0.39
N ASP A 129 -4.38 -17.37 -0.80
CA ASP A 129 -4.63 -18.05 -2.07
C ASP A 129 -3.66 -19.23 -2.29
N PHE A 130 -2.39 -19.07 -1.89
CA PHE A 130 -1.38 -20.12 -2.02
C PHE A 130 -1.58 -21.30 -1.04
N LYS A 131 -2.25 -21.07 0.11
CA LYS A 131 -2.62 -22.13 1.05
C LYS A 131 -3.86 -22.90 0.59
N GLU A 132 -4.77 -22.25 -0.13
CA GLU A 132 -5.94 -22.92 -0.72
C GLU A 132 -5.60 -23.70 -1.99
N SER A 133 -4.58 -23.27 -2.75
CA SER A 133 -3.95 -24.14 -3.75
C SER A 133 -3.12 -25.20 -3.03
N LYS A 134 -3.79 -26.27 -2.56
CA LYS A 134 -3.11 -27.53 -2.27
C LYS A 134 -2.21 -27.83 -3.46
N GLN A 135 -0.89 -27.72 -3.28
CA GLN A 135 0.05 -28.19 -4.29
C GLN A 135 -0.39 -29.61 -4.64
N PRO A 136 -0.64 -29.94 -5.92
CA PRO A 136 -0.86 -31.33 -6.29
C PRO A 136 0.34 -32.11 -5.77
N GLU A 137 0.10 -33.19 -5.04
CA GLU A 137 1.17 -33.94 -4.41
C GLU A 137 2.30 -34.21 -5.41
N PRO A 138 3.57 -34.10 -4.99
CA PRO A 138 4.72 -34.31 -5.86
C PRO A 138 4.81 -35.74 -6.44
N SER A 139 3.86 -36.63 -6.13
CA SER A 139 3.81 -38.01 -6.62
C SER A 139 3.15 -38.16 -8.01
N LEU A 140 2.38 -37.17 -8.50
CA LEU A 140 1.70 -37.30 -9.81
C LEU A 140 2.58 -37.02 -11.03
N PHE A 141 3.73 -36.37 -10.87
CA PHE A 141 4.63 -36.03 -11.98
C PHE A 141 5.78 -37.03 -12.17
N LYS A 142 5.95 -38.02 -11.29
CA LYS A 142 7.04 -39.01 -11.40
C LYS A 142 6.76 -40.17 -12.35
N HIS A 143 5.51 -40.40 -12.78
CA HIS A 143 5.15 -41.63 -13.50
C HIS A 143 5.20 -41.58 -15.03
N ASN A 144 5.53 -40.44 -15.65
CA ASN A 144 5.45 -40.31 -17.11
C ASN A 144 6.80 -40.27 -17.85
N PHE A 145 7.94 -40.32 -17.16
CA PHE A 145 9.25 -40.33 -17.82
C PHE A 145 9.86 -41.72 -18.03
N ASP A 146 9.45 -42.73 -17.26
CA ASP A 146 10.00 -44.10 -17.40
C ASP A 146 9.36 -44.89 -18.55
N LYS A 147 8.15 -44.53 -18.98
CA LYS A 147 7.43 -45.28 -20.03
C LYS A 147 7.91 -44.98 -21.46
N ALA A 148 8.76 -43.96 -21.65
CA ALA A 148 9.34 -43.64 -22.95
C ALA A 148 10.68 -44.36 -23.23
N ARG A 149 11.29 -45.02 -22.23
CA ARG A 149 12.60 -45.68 -22.38
C ARG A 149 12.55 -47.18 -22.65
N CYS A 150 11.39 -47.83 -22.51
CA CYS A 150 11.27 -49.29 -22.71
C CYS A 150 10.68 -49.73 -24.06
N ASN A 151 10.13 -48.83 -24.88
CA ASN A 151 9.53 -49.23 -26.17
C ASN A 151 10.48 -49.14 -27.39
N SER A 152 11.76 -48.85 -27.19
CA SER A 152 12.74 -48.74 -28.30
C SER A 152 13.65 -49.96 -28.49
N LYS A 153 13.42 -51.05 -27.76
CA LYS A 153 14.28 -52.26 -27.79
C LYS A 153 13.61 -53.56 -28.23
N GLU A 154 12.38 -53.52 -28.74
CA GLU A 154 11.63 -54.75 -29.08
C GLU A 154 11.25 -54.82 -30.57
N ASN A 155 12.11 -54.32 -31.46
CA ASN A 155 12.02 -54.54 -32.91
C ASN A 155 13.42 -54.63 -33.52
N ARG A 156 14.21 -55.62 -33.11
CA ARG A 156 15.28 -56.24 -33.89
C ARG A 156 15.45 -57.67 -33.40
N ASP A 157 14.73 -58.58 -34.05
CA ASP A 157 15.26 -59.78 -34.72
C ASP A 157 14.12 -60.76 -35.01
#